data_AF-A0A505CXC0-F1
#
_entry.id   AF-A0A505CXC0-F1
#
_cell.length_a   1.000
_cell.length_b   1.000
_cell.length_c   1.000
_cell.angle_alpha   90.00
_cell.angle_beta   90.00
_cell.angle_gamma   90.00
#
_symmetry.space_group_name_H-M   'P 1'
#
loop_
_entity.id
_entity.type
_entity.pdbx_description
1 polymer ?
#
loop_
_entity_poly.entity_id
_entity_poly.type
_entity_poly.pdbx_seq_one_letter_code
_entity_poly.pdbx_strand_id
1 'polypeptide(L)'
;MSITTQNSELRTQNSELRTQNSELRTQNSELRTQNSELRTQNSELRTQNSELRTQNSELRTQNSELRTQNSELRTQNSELRTQNSELRTQNSELRTQNSELRTQNSELRTQNSELRTQNSELRTQNSELRTQNSELRTQNSELRTQNSELRTQNSELRTQNSELRTQNSELRTQNSELRTQNSELRTQNSELRTQNSELRTQNSELRTQNSELRTQNSELRTQNKKTREKFVLNYVKA
;
A
#
# COMPACT_ATOMS: atom_id res chain seq x y z
N MET A 1 139.29 -66.13 -79.66
CA MET A 1 138.24 -66.96 -79.03
C MET A 1 137.80 -68.02 -80.04
N SER A 2 137.64 -69.28 -79.62
CA SER A 2 137.31 -70.40 -80.52
C SER A 2 135.80 -70.43 -80.84
N ILE A 3 135.41 -70.92 -82.03
CA ILE A 3 134.01 -71.07 -82.50
C ILE A 3 133.13 -71.80 -81.47
N THR A 4 133.70 -72.74 -80.70
CA THR A 4 133.02 -73.46 -79.62
C THR A 4 132.57 -72.54 -78.47
N THR A 5 133.37 -71.53 -78.13
CA THR A 5 133.06 -70.53 -77.10
C THR A 5 131.92 -69.61 -77.54
N GLN A 6 131.93 -69.23 -78.82
CA GLN A 6 130.90 -68.37 -79.42
C GLN A 6 129.53 -69.08 -79.54
N ASN A 7 129.52 -70.38 -79.84
CA ASN A 7 128.31 -71.20 -79.82
C ASN A 7 127.77 -71.47 -78.41
N SER A 8 128.64 -71.57 -77.39
CA SER A 8 128.18 -71.64 -76.00
C SER A 8 127.58 -70.33 -75.52
N GLU A 9 128.16 -69.18 -75.89
CA GLU A 9 127.63 -67.84 -75.57
C GLU A 9 126.25 -67.59 -76.22
N LEU A 10 126.09 -67.97 -77.49
CA LEU A 10 124.79 -67.90 -78.19
C LEU A 10 123.72 -68.80 -77.58
N ARG A 11 124.10 -69.98 -77.05
CA ARG A 11 123.16 -70.86 -76.32
C ARG A 11 122.77 -70.26 -74.97
N THR A 12 123.71 -69.66 -74.25
CA THR A 12 123.42 -68.96 -72.98
C THR A 12 122.51 -67.76 -73.22
N GLN A 13 122.79 -66.92 -74.21
CA GLN A 13 121.93 -65.79 -74.59
C GLN A 13 120.53 -66.23 -75.02
N ASN A 14 120.39 -67.31 -75.79
CA ASN A 14 119.08 -67.87 -76.14
C ASN A 14 118.32 -68.43 -74.93
N SER A 15 119.04 -69.01 -73.96
CA SER A 15 118.45 -69.47 -72.71
C SER A 15 117.97 -68.30 -71.86
N GLU A 16 118.75 -67.23 -71.75
CA GLU A 16 118.38 -65.99 -71.06
C GLU A 16 117.17 -65.31 -71.71
N LEU A 17 117.13 -65.20 -73.05
CA LEU A 17 115.98 -64.68 -73.78
C LEU A 17 114.72 -65.52 -73.59
N ARG A 18 114.85 -66.84 -73.46
CA ARG A 18 113.71 -67.73 -73.14
C ARG A 18 113.21 -67.49 -71.72
N THR A 19 114.11 -67.34 -70.75
CA THR A 19 113.75 -67.00 -69.36
C THR A 19 113.05 -65.65 -69.30
N GLN A 20 113.61 -64.60 -69.91
CA GLN A 20 113.00 -63.28 -69.98
C GLN A 20 111.62 -63.29 -70.66
N ASN A 21 111.46 -64.04 -71.75
CA ASN A 21 110.15 -64.20 -72.39
C ASN A 21 109.14 -64.95 -71.50
N SER A 22 109.61 -65.92 -70.72
CA SER A 22 108.76 -66.61 -69.74
C SER A 22 108.33 -65.66 -68.62
N GLU A 23 109.24 -64.85 -68.09
CA GLU A 23 108.95 -63.83 -67.08
C GLU A 23 107.96 -62.78 -67.59
N LEU A 24 108.16 -62.27 -68.82
CA LEU A 24 107.21 -61.33 -69.46
C LEU A 24 105.83 -61.95 -69.67
N ARG A 25 105.74 -63.25 -69.96
CA ARG A 25 104.45 -63.95 -70.05
C ARG A 25 103.76 -64.04 -68.69
N THR A 26 104.51 -64.35 -67.64
CA THR A 26 103.99 -64.37 -66.26
C THR A 26 103.50 -62.99 -65.85
N GLN A 27 104.29 -61.94 -66.03
CA GLN A 27 103.89 -60.55 -65.74
C GLN A 27 102.65 -60.12 -66.53
N ASN A 28 102.57 -60.46 -67.82
CA ASN A 28 101.37 -60.18 -68.61
C ASN A 28 100.14 -60.93 -68.11
N SER A 29 100.31 -62.17 -67.63
CA SER A 29 99.21 -62.93 -67.03
C SER A 29 98.74 -62.29 -65.72
N GLU A 30 99.68 -61.85 -64.86
CA GLU A 30 99.37 -61.14 -63.61
C GLU A 30 98.64 -59.82 -63.88
N LEU A 31 99.12 -59.02 -64.84
CA LEU A 31 98.45 -57.78 -65.25
C LEU A 31 97.04 -58.02 -65.80
N ARG A 32 96.80 -59.14 -66.50
CA ARG A 32 95.45 -59.52 -66.95
C ARG A 32 94.54 -59.85 -65.78
N THR A 33 95.04 -60.60 -64.79
CA THR A 33 94.29 -60.91 -63.56
C THR A 33 93.94 -59.64 -62.81
N GLN A 34 94.92 -58.76 -62.56
CA GLN A 34 94.70 -57.47 -61.89
C GLN A 34 93.67 -56.60 -62.64
N ASN A 35 93.76 -56.53 -63.98
CA ASN A 35 92.77 -55.81 -64.77
C ASN A 35 91.37 -56.42 -64.67
N SER A 36 91.26 -57.74 -64.57
CA SER A 36 89.98 -58.41 -64.36
C SER A 36 89.40 -58.08 -62.98
N GLU A 37 90.23 -58.10 -61.93
CA GLU A 37 89.83 -57.72 -60.56
C GLU A 37 89.36 -56.26 -60.49
N LEU A 38 90.11 -55.33 -61.11
CA LEU A 38 89.74 -53.92 -61.19
C LEU A 38 88.41 -53.71 -61.94
N ARG A 39 88.12 -54.51 -62.97
CA ARG A 39 86.82 -54.46 -63.67
C ARG A 39 85.69 -54.92 -62.76
N THR A 40 85.89 -55.99 -62.01
CA THR A 40 84.91 -56.49 -61.02
C THR A 40 84.64 -55.44 -59.95
N GLN A 41 85.69 -54.88 -59.33
CA GLN A 41 85.56 -53.81 -58.33
C GLN A 41 84.84 -52.57 -58.89
N ASN A 42 85.16 -52.15 -60.11
CA ASN A 42 84.45 -51.05 -60.76
C ASN A 42 82.97 -51.37 -61.01
N SER A 43 82.63 -52.62 -61.33
CA SER A 43 81.24 -53.05 -61.48
C SER A 43 80.50 -53.01 -60.14
N GLU A 44 81.11 -53.49 -59.07
CA GLU A 44 80.54 -53.43 -57.71
C GLU A 44 80.31 -51.99 -57.25
N LEU A 45 81.29 -51.11 -57.45
CA LEU A 45 81.16 -49.67 -57.15
C LEU A 45 80.03 -49.00 -57.95
N ARG A 46 79.80 -49.42 -59.20
CA ARG A 46 78.67 -48.92 -60.01
C ARG A 46 77.33 -49.37 -59.43
N THR A 47 77.23 -50.63 -59.01
CA THR A 47 76.03 -51.16 -58.35
C THR A 47 75.74 -50.42 -57.05
N GLN A 48 76.74 -50.26 -56.17
CA GLN A 48 76.60 -49.52 -54.92
C GLN A 48 76.18 -48.06 -55.15
N ASN A 49 76.77 -47.39 -56.15
CA ASN A 49 76.36 -46.03 -56.53
C ASN A 49 74.91 -45.96 -57.03
N SER A 50 74.45 -46.99 -57.75
CA SER A 50 73.05 -47.08 -58.19
C SER A 50 72.11 -47.25 -57.00
N GLU A 51 72.44 -48.11 -56.05
CA GLU A 51 71.66 -48.32 -54.82
C GLU A 51 71.58 -47.04 -53.98
N LEU A 52 72.70 -46.34 -53.78
CA LEU A 52 72.73 -45.05 -53.09
C LEU A 52 71.89 -43.99 -53.78
N ARG A 53 71.82 -43.98 -55.12
CA ARG A 53 70.94 -43.07 -55.87
C ARG A 53 69.47 -43.38 -55.61
N THR A 54 69.09 -44.65 -55.61
CA THR A 54 67.72 -45.08 -55.29
C THR A 54 67.33 -44.67 -53.88
N GLN A 55 68.15 -44.99 -52.88
CA GLN A 55 67.90 -44.61 -51.47
C GLN A 55 67.78 -43.09 -51.31
N ASN A 56 68.63 -42.30 -51.96
CA ASN A 56 68.53 -40.84 -51.95
C ASN A 56 67.23 -40.34 -52.58
N SER A 57 66.74 -41.01 -53.63
CA SER A 57 65.46 -40.67 -54.25
C SER A 57 64.29 -40.97 -53.30
N GLU A 58 64.30 -42.12 -52.62
CA GLU A 58 63.29 -42.49 -51.63
C GLU A 58 63.26 -41.51 -50.45
N LEU A 59 64.43 -41.14 -49.91
CA LEU A 59 64.55 -40.13 -48.86
C LEU A 59 64.03 -38.76 -49.29
N ARG A 60 64.20 -38.37 -50.56
CA ARG A 60 63.62 -37.12 -51.09
C ARG A 60 62.10 -37.17 -51.14
N THR A 61 61.52 -38.30 -51.55
CA THR A 61 60.07 -38.51 -51.57
C THR A 61 59.50 -38.44 -50.15
N GLN A 62 60.08 -39.18 -49.20
CA GLN A 62 59.65 -39.15 -47.78
C GLN A 62 59.74 -37.74 -47.18
N ASN A 63 60.81 -37.00 -47.47
CA ASN A 63 60.92 -35.60 -47.02
C ASN A 63 59.87 -34.69 -47.64
N SER A 64 59.46 -34.94 -48.89
CA SER A 64 58.37 -34.20 -49.54
C SER A 64 57.03 -34.48 -48.85
N GLU A 65 56.72 -35.75 -48.59
CA GLU A 65 55.51 -36.18 -47.87
C GLU A 65 55.43 -35.57 -46.47
N LEU A 66 56.53 -35.61 -45.71
CA LEU A 66 56.60 -34.99 -44.38
C LEU A 66 56.40 -33.47 -44.43
N ARG A 67 56.86 -32.79 -45.49
CA ARG A 67 56.61 -31.35 -45.66
C ARG A 67 55.13 -31.07 -45.92
N THR A 68 54.47 -31.89 -46.74
CA THR A 68 53.03 -31.77 -47.01
C THR A 68 52.22 -31.99 -45.73
N GLN A 69 52.49 -33.08 -44.99
CA GLN A 69 51.80 -33.36 -43.71
C GLN A 69 52.00 -32.22 -42.69
N ASN A 70 53.20 -31.67 -42.58
CA ASN A 70 53.46 -30.51 -41.71
C ASN A 70 52.68 -29.26 -42.15
N SER A 71 52.50 -29.05 -43.45
CA SER A 71 51.69 -27.95 -43.96
C SER A 71 50.22 -28.15 -43.61
N GLU A 72 49.68 -29.35 -43.78
CA GLU A 72 48.29 -29.69 -43.42
C GLU A 72 48.03 -29.49 -41.93
N LEU A 73 48.94 -29.98 -41.06
CA LEU A 73 48.85 -29.78 -39.61
C LEU A 73 48.91 -28.30 -39.22
N ARG A 74 49.67 -27.47 -39.94
CA ARG A 74 49.68 -26.01 -39.71
C ARG A 74 48.34 -25.37 -40.07
N THR A 75 47.73 -25.77 -41.18
CA THR A 75 46.40 -25.29 -41.58
C THR A 75 45.35 -25.68 -40.55
N GLN A 76 45.28 -26.96 -40.15
CA GLN A 76 44.34 -27.44 -39.13
C GLN A 76 44.51 -26.69 -37.80
N ASN A 77 45.75 -26.47 -37.35
CA ASN A 77 46.01 -25.68 -36.14
C ASN A 77 45.54 -24.22 -36.27
N SER A 78 45.65 -23.62 -37.45
CA SER A 78 45.15 -22.27 -37.70
C SER A 78 43.61 -22.23 -37.63
N GLU A 79 42.93 -23.22 -38.24
CA GLU A 79 41.47 -23.33 -38.19
C GLU A 79 40.96 -23.52 -36.75
N LEU A 80 41.60 -24.40 -35.98
CA LEU A 80 41.28 -24.60 -34.56
C LEU A 80 41.48 -23.33 -33.73
N ARG A 81 42.49 -22.51 -34.04
CA ARG A 81 42.70 -21.21 -33.37
C ARG A 81 41.57 -20.24 -33.69
N THR A 82 41.13 -20.18 -34.94
CA THR A 82 40.00 -19.34 -35.34
C THR A 82 38.71 -19.76 -34.63
N GLN A 83 38.37 -21.06 -34.66
CA GLN A 83 37.19 -21.58 -33.96
C GLN A 83 37.21 -21.30 -32.46
N ASN A 84 38.37 -21.47 -31.82
CA ASN A 84 38.51 -21.13 -30.39
C ASN A 84 38.32 -19.63 -30.12
N SER A 85 38.76 -18.77 -31.04
CA SER A 85 38.52 -17.33 -30.93
C SER A 85 37.04 -16.99 -31.05
N GLU A 86 36.33 -17.59 -32.01
CA GLU A 86 34.89 -17.41 -32.20
C GLU A 86 34.10 -17.87 -30.97
N LEU A 87 34.42 -19.05 -30.42
CA LEU A 87 33.80 -19.55 -29.19
C LEU A 87 34.05 -18.65 -27.98
N ARG A 88 35.23 -18.01 -27.89
CA ARG A 88 35.51 -17.02 -26.84
C ARG A 88 34.64 -15.78 -26.99
N THR A 89 34.47 -15.28 -28.21
CA THR A 89 33.58 -14.14 -28.50
C THR A 89 32.14 -14.47 -28.14
N GLN A 90 31.59 -15.60 -28.60
CA GLN A 90 30.22 -16.03 -28.28
C GLN A 90 30.00 -16.19 -26.76
N ASN A 91 30.97 -16.77 -26.05
CA ASN A 91 30.89 -16.88 -24.59
C ASN A 91 30.91 -15.51 -23.90
N SER A 92 31.66 -14.55 -24.43
CA SER A 92 31.67 -13.17 -23.92
C SER A 92 30.31 -12.50 -24.12
N GLU A 93 29.72 -12.64 -25.30
CA GLU A 93 28.38 -12.11 -25.61
C GLU A 93 27.30 -12.73 -24.70
N LEU A 94 27.31 -14.05 -24.52
CA LEU A 94 26.39 -14.74 -23.61
C LEU A 94 26.54 -14.28 -22.15
N ARG A 95 27.77 -13.96 -21.71
CA ARG A 95 27.99 -13.40 -20.37
C ARG A 95 27.39 -12.00 -20.24
N THR A 96 27.55 -11.16 -21.25
CA THR A 96 26.94 -9.81 -21.28
C THR A 96 25.42 -9.90 -21.23
N GLN A 97 24.79 -10.71 -22.10
CA GLN A 97 23.34 -10.91 -22.12
C GLN A 97 22.80 -11.43 -20.78
N ASN A 98 23.50 -12.39 -20.16
CA ASN A 98 23.12 -12.88 -18.84
C ASN A 98 23.23 -11.81 -17.75
N SER A 99 24.22 -10.91 -17.84
CA SER A 99 24.35 -9.79 -16.92
C SER A 99 23.20 -8.80 -17.09
N GLU A 100 22.82 -8.47 -18.32
CA GLU A 100 21.68 -7.60 -18.63
C GLU A 100 20.35 -8.18 -18.11
N LEU A 101 20.11 -9.47 -18.34
CA LEU A 101 18.94 -10.17 -17.83
C LEU A 101 18.89 -10.18 -16.29
N ARG A 102 20.04 -10.28 -15.61
CA ARG A 102 20.10 -10.18 -14.15
C ARG A 102 19.74 -8.78 -13.67
N THR A 103 20.22 -7.74 -14.34
CA THR A 103 19.87 -6.34 -14.03
C THR A 103 18.37 -6.10 -14.21
N GLN A 104 17.80 -6.48 -15.36
CA GLN A 104 16.35 -6.33 -15.61
C GLN A 104 15.50 -7.07 -14.59
N ASN A 105 15.89 -8.30 -14.20
CA ASN A 105 15.19 -9.04 -13.15
C ASN A 105 15.27 -8.36 -11.78
N SER A 106 16.40 -7.71 -11.47
CA SER A 106 16.54 -6.94 -10.24
C SER A 106 15.63 -5.72 -10.24
N GLU A 107 15.56 -4.98 -11.35
CA GLU A 107 14.67 -3.82 -11.52
C GLU A 107 13.19 -4.21 -11.37
N LEU A 108 12.78 -5.31 -12.02
CA LEU A 108 11.41 -5.84 -11.89
C LEU A 108 11.07 -6.27 -10.45
N ARG A 109 12.05 -6.80 -9.70
CA ARG A 109 11.86 -7.13 -8.28
C ARG A 109 11.65 -5.86 -7.44
N THR A 110 12.43 -4.82 -7.68
CA THR A 110 12.27 -3.52 -7.00
C THR A 110 10.91 -2.91 -7.28
N GLN A 111 10.50 -2.82 -8.55
CA GLN A 111 9.18 -2.29 -8.93
C GLN A 111 8.02 -3.08 -8.31
N ASN A 112 8.11 -4.41 -8.28
CA ASN A 112 7.10 -5.23 -7.62
C ASN A 112 7.04 -5.00 -6.11
N SER A 113 8.18 -4.74 -5.47
CA SER A 113 8.21 -4.39 -4.04
C SER A 113 7.54 -3.05 -3.78
N GLU A 114 7.81 -2.03 -4.62
CA GLU A 114 7.19 -0.71 -4.53
C GLU A 114 5.66 -0.78 -4.70
N LEU A 115 5.19 -1.53 -5.70
CA LEU A 115 3.74 -1.75 -5.92
C LEU A 115 3.07 -2.47 -4.74
N ARG A 116 3.78 -3.40 -4.06
CA ARG A 116 3.26 -4.05 -2.85
C ARG A 116 3.12 -3.04 -1.70
N THR A 117 4.11 -2.18 -1.50
CA THR A 117 4.06 -1.12 -0.48
C THR A 117 2.89 -0.16 -0.74
N GLN A 118 2.76 0.36 -1.96
CA GLN A 118 1.66 1.26 -2.33
C GLN A 118 0.28 0.62 -2.13
N ASN A 119 0.12 -0.66 -2.51
CA ASN A 119 -1.13 -1.38 -2.28
C ASN A 119 -1.45 -1.58 -0.79
N SER A 120 -0.42 -1.76 0.05
CA SER A 120 -0.60 -1.83 1.50
C SER A 120 -1.05 -0.49 2.07
N GLU A 121 -0.45 0.62 1.64
CA GLU A 121 -0.83 1.98 2.05
C GLU A 121 -2.28 2.30 1.67
N LEU A 122 -2.68 2.00 0.43
CA LEU A 122 -4.06 2.18 -0.04
C LEU A 122 -5.07 1.35 0.75
N ARG A 123 -4.69 0.14 1.21
CA ARG A 123 -5.55 -0.68 2.08
C ARG A 123 -5.73 -0.03 3.44
N THR A 124 -4.66 0.49 4.04
CA THR A 124 -4.71 1.20 5.32
C THR A 124 -5.60 2.44 5.21
N GLN A 125 -5.39 3.30 4.20
CA GLN A 125 -6.22 4.49 3.98
C GLN A 125 -7.70 4.15 3.79
N ASN A 126 -8.02 3.10 3.03
CA ASN A 126 -9.40 2.65 2.86
C ASN A 126 -10.02 2.16 4.18
N SER A 127 -9.24 1.51 5.04
CA SER A 127 -9.70 1.10 6.37
C SER A 127 -10.00 2.31 7.25
N GLU A 128 -9.13 3.32 7.26
CA GLU A 128 -9.32 4.57 8.02
C GLU A 128 -10.58 5.32 7.56
N LEU A 129 -10.80 5.45 6.24
CA LEU A 129 -12.00 6.06 5.68
C LEU A 129 -13.29 5.31 6.05
N ARG A 130 -13.22 3.97 6.15
CA ARG A 130 -14.36 3.17 6.63
C ARG A 130 -14.67 3.45 8.10
N THR A 131 -13.66 3.54 8.94
CA THR A 131 -13.81 3.88 10.36
C THR A 131 -14.43 5.28 10.52
N GLN A 132 -13.88 6.30 9.85
CA GLN A 132 -14.42 7.67 9.89
C GLN A 132 -15.88 7.74 9.42
N ASN A 133 -16.23 7.03 8.34
CA ASN A 133 -17.60 6.96 7.88
C ASN A 133 -18.54 6.29 8.88
N SER A 134 -18.07 5.27 9.62
CA SER A 134 -18.84 4.64 10.67
C SER A 134 -19.08 5.59 11.84
N GLU A 135 -18.06 6.35 12.26
CA GLU A 135 -18.16 7.35 13.32
C GLU A 135 -19.16 8.46 12.95
N LEU A 136 -19.07 8.99 11.72
CA LEU A 136 -20.02 9.99 11.22
C LEU A 136 -21.47 9.48 11.18
N ARG A 137 -21.68 8.19 10.88
CA ARG A 137 -23.01 7.58 10.93
C ARG A 137 -23.54 7.52 12.37
N THR A 138 -22.71 7.15 13.33
CA THR A 138 -23.07 7.14 14.75
C THR A 138 -23.44 8.54 15.24
N GLN A 139 -22.59 9.55 14.98
CA GLN A 139 -22.86 10.94 15.36
C GLN A 139 -24.16 11.47 14.74
N ASN A 140 -24.43 11.16 13.47
CA ASN A 140 -25.69 11.54 12.83
C ASN A 140 -26.91 10.87 13.47
N SER A 141 -26.78 9.63 13.94
CA SER A 141 -27.85 8.93 14.66
C SER A 141 -28.12 9.55 16.04
N GLU A 142 -27.07 9.94 16.75
CA GLU A 142 -27.17 10.65 18.04
C GLU A 142 -27.85 12.00 17.87
N LEU A 143 -27.44 12.81 16.88
CA LEU A 143 -28.07 14.09 16.57
C LEU A 143 -29.56 13.95 16.20
N ARG A 144 -29.93 12.89 15.48
CA ARG A 144 -31.34 12.59 15.19
C ARG A 144 -32.14 12.30 16.45
N THR A 145 -31.54 11.55 17.39
CA THR A 145 -32.17 11.22 18.68
C THR A 145 -32.38 12.47 19.52
N GLN A 146 -31.33 13.30 19.69
CA GLN A 146 -31.42 14.57 20.41
C GLN A 146 -32.46 15.51 19.80
N ASN A 147 -32.53 15.61 18.47
CA ASN A 147 -33.55 16.42 17.80
C ASN A 147 -34.98 15.89 18.05
N SER A 148 -35.15 14.57 18.16
CA SER A 148 -36.44 13.97 18.50
C SER A 148 -36.83 14.31 19.93
N GLU A 149 -35.90 14.21 20.89
CA GLU A 149 -36.13 14.57 22.29
C GLU A 149 -36.51 16.05 22.45
N LEU A 150 -35.80 16.95 21.78
CA LEU A 150 -36.12 18.39 21.77
C LEU A 150 -37.51 18.68 21.18
N ARG A 151 -37.94 17.92 20.17
CA ARG A 151 -39.31 18.04 19.63
C ARG A 151 -40.36 17.61 20.64
N THR A 152 -40.12 16.52 21.37
CA THR A 152 -41.01 16.07 22.46
C THR A 152 -41.11 17.11 23.56
N GLN A 153 -39.98 17.61 24.07
CA GLN A 153 -39.95 18.66 25.10
C GLN A 153 -40.70 19.92 24.67
N ASN A 154 -40.51 20.36 23.42
CA ASN A 154 -41.24 21.51 22.88
C ASN A 154 -42.77 21.27 22.80
N SER A 155 -43.20 20.03 22.51
CA SER A 155 -44.61 19.66 22.52
C SER A 155 -45.20 19.67 23.94
N GLU A 156 -44.46 19.19 24.92
CA GLU A 156 -44.85 19.23 26.34
C GLU A 156 -44.99 20.66 26.85
N LEU A 157 -44.00 21.53 26.57
CA LEU A 157 -44.06 22.95 26.92
C LEU A 157 -45.25 23.68 26.28
N ARG A 158 -45.58 23.35 25.02
CA ARG A 158 -46.79 23.89 24.37
C ARG A 158 -48.07 23.47 25.08
N THR A 159 -48.14 22.22 25.53
CA THR A 159 -49.28 21.69 26.28
C THR A 159 -49.43 22.39 27.62
N GLN A 160 -48.35 22.49 28.41
CA GLN A 160 -48.33 23.22 29.69
C GLN A 160 -48.73 24.68 29.53
N ASN A 161 -48.24 25.37 28.49
CA ASN A 161 -48.65 26.74 28.21
C ASN A 161 -50.15 26.87 27.89
N SER A 162 -50.74 25.89 27.21
CA SER A 162 -52.17 25.85 26.93
C SER A 162 -53.00 25.64 28.21
N GLU A 163 -52.55 24.76 29.10
CA GLU A 163 -53.17 24.52 30.41
C GLU A 163 -53.13 25.78 31.28
N LEU A 164 -51.97 26.46 31.38
CA LEU A 164 -51.83 27.72 32.12
C LEU A 164 -52.73 28.83 31.56
N ARG A 165 -52.90 28.90 30.23
CA ARG A 165 -53.85 29.84 29.62
C ARG A 165 -55.29 29.55 30.02
N THR A 166 -55.66 28.27 30.10
CA THR A 166 -56.99 27.83 30.53
C THR A 166 -57.24 28.20 31.98
N GLN A 167 -56.32 27.85 32.89
CA GLN A 167 -56.39 28.22 34.31
C GLN A 167 -56.49 29.74 34.52
N ASN A 168 -55.69 30.53 33.78
CA ASN A 168 -55.78 31.99 33.85
C ASN A 168 -57.14 32.52 33.38
N SER A 169 -57.77 31.88 32.40
CA SER A 169 -59.11 32.23 31.95
C SER A 169 -60.15 31.92 33.02
N GLU A 170 -60.06 30.76 33.68
CA GLU A 170 -60.95 30.36 34.78
C GLU A 170 -60.84 31.32 35.97
N LEU A 171 -59.62 31.69 36.38
CA LEU A 171 -59.37 32.67 37.44
C LEU A 171 -59.95 34.06 37.09
N ARG A 172 -59.90 34.47 35.83
CA ARG A 172 -60.53 35.72 35.38
C ARG A 172 -62.06 35.65 35.52
N THR A 173 -62.68 34.53 35.15
CA THR A 173 -64.12 34.32 35.33
C THR A 173 -64.51 34.37 36.81
N GLN A 174 -63.82 33.62 37.68
CA GLN A 174 -64.06 33.64 39.13
C GLN A 174 -63.91 35.03 39.73
N ASN A 175 -62.88 35.78 39.34
CA ASN A 175 -62.71 37.17 39.79
C ASN A 175 -63.85 38.08 39.33
N SER A 176 -64.41 37.85 38.14
CA SER A 176 -65.56 38.59 37.65
C SER A 176 -66.82 38.27 38.47
N GLU A 177 -67.06 36.99 38.78
CA GLU A 177 -68.18 36.54 39.62
C GLU A 177 -68.10 37.15 41.03
N LEU A 178 -66.92 37.13 41.67
CA LEU A 178 -66.69 37.76 42.97
C LEU A 178 -66.94 39.27 42.95
N ARG A 179 -66.60 39.96 41.85
CA ARG A 179 -66.91 41.39 41.69
C ARG A 179 -68.42 41.64 41.63
N THR A 180 -69.16 40.78 40.93
CA THR A 180 -70.63 40.84 40.86
C THR A 180 -71.23 40.63 42.23
N GLN A 181 -70.85 39.56 42.94
CA GLN A 181 -71.33 39.29 44.31
C GLN A 181 -71.03 40.44 45.28
N ASN A 182 -69.82 41.01 45.23
CA ASN A 182 -69.48 42.17 46.05
C ASN A 182 -70.35 43.40 45.73
N SER A 183 -70.73 43.58 44.47
CA SER A 183 -71.63 44.66 44.06
C SER A 183 -73.04 44.43 44.58
N GLU A 184 -73.55 43.20 44.53
CA GLU A 184 -74.85 42.81 45.10
C GLU A 184 -74.89 43.03 46.61
N LEU A 185 -73.86 42.59 47.35
CA LEU A 185 -73.75 42.82 48.80
C LEU A 185 -73.70 44.30 49.15
N ARG A 186 -73.06 45.14 48.34
CA ARG A 186 -73.09 46.61 48.52
C ARG A 186 -74.50 47.16 48.37
N THR A 187 -75.25 46.70 47.37
CA THR A 187 -76.65 47.10 47.16
C THR A 187 -77.51 46.70 48.35
N GLN A 188 -77.43 45.44 48.80
CA GLN A 188 -78.16 44.95 49.97
C GLN A 188 -77.82 45.74 51.24
N ASN A 189 -76.54 46.04 51.48
CA ASN A 189 -76.14 46.88 52.60
C ASN A 189 -76.70 48.30 52.52
N SER A 190 -76.83 48.86 51.31
CA SER A 190 -77.45 50.16 51.11
C SER A 190 -78.96 50.11 51.43
N GLU A 191 -79.66 49.07 50.98
CA GLU A 191 -81.08 48.85 51.29
C GLU A 191 -81.33 48.70 52.80
N LEU A 192 -80.51 47.89 53.48
CA LEU A 192 -80.57 47.74 54.94
C LEU A 192 -80.31 49.06 55.69
N ARG A 193 -79.41 49.91 55.19
CA ARG A 193 -79.20 51.26 55.76
C ARG A 193 -80.44 52.12 55.60
N THR A 194 -81.09 52.09 54.45
CA THR A 194 -82.35 52.81 54.21
C THR A 194 -83.44 52.34 55.17
N GLN A 195 -83.66 51.01 55.27
CA GLN A 195 -84.64 50.44 56.21
C GLN A 195 -84.35 50.81 57.66
N ASN A 196 -83.09 50.76 58.10
CA ASN A 196 -82.71 51.20 59.45
C ASN A 196 -82.98 52.69 59.68
N SER A 197 -82.82 53.54 58.65
CA SER A 197 -83.16 54.96 58.74
C SER A 197 -84.68 55.15 58.88
N GLU A 198 -85.48 54.42 58.09
CA GLU A 198 -86.95 54.44 58.19
C GLU A 198 -87.44 53.99 59.58
N LEU A 199 -86.89 52.90 60.11
CA LEU A 199 -87.19 52.42 61.47
C LEU A 199 -86.81 53.44 62.55
N ARG A 200 -85.70 54.18 62.38
CA ARG A 200 -85.33 55.27 63.30
C ARG A 200 -86.33 56.42 63.25
N THR A 201 -86.82 56.77 62.06
CA THR A 201 -87.88 57.78 61.90
C THR A 201 -89.15 57.33 62.60
N GLN A 202 -89.64 56.12 62.32
CA GLN A 202 -90.83 55.54 62.97
C GLN A 202 -90.69 55.50 64.50
N ASN A 203 -89.53 55.08 65.03
CA ASN A 203 -89.29 55.09 66.47
C ASN A 203 -89.31 56.50 67.07
N SER A 204 -88.86 57.51 66.32
CA SER A 204 -88.90 58.91 66.75
C SER A 204 -90.35 59.42 66.76
N GLU A 205 -91.15 59.08 65.75
CA GLU A 205 -92.59 59.38 65.70
C GLU A 205 -93.34 58.74 66.87
N LEU A 206 -93.10 57.45 67.15
CA LEU A 206 -93.69 56.74 68.30
C LEU A 206 -93.29 57.37 69.64
N ARG A 207 -92.03 57.84 69.79
CA ARG A 207 -91.61 58.59 70.99
C ARG A 207 -92.38 59.89 71.14
N THR A 208 -92.58 60.63 70.05
CA THR A 208 -93.39 61.86 70.03
C THR A 208 -94.82 61.54 70.45
N GLN A 209 -95.48 60.55 69.84
CA GLN A 209 -96.83 60.12 70.21
C GLN A 209 -96.93 59.70 71.68
N ASN A 210 -95.96 58.93 72.19
CA ASN A 210 -95.93 58.57 73.61
C ASN A 210 -95.76 59.78 74.53
N SER A 211 -95.00 60.79 74.12
CA SER A 211 -94.87 62.05 74.87
C SER A 211 -96.18 62.84 74.89
N GLU A 212 -96.90 62.90 73.77
CA GLU A 212 -98.22 63.51 73.65
C GLU A 212 -99.25 62.79 74.53
N LEU A 213 -99.30 61.45 74.48
CA LEU A 213 -100.16 60.64 75.34
C LEU A 213 -99.84 60.83 76.83
N ARG A 214 -98.56 60.97 77.21
CA ARG A 214 -98.17 61.31 78.60
C ARG A 214 -98.70 62.68 78.99
N THR A 215 -98.58 63.68 78.12
CA THR A 215 -99.15 65.02 78.34
C THR A 215 -100.66 64.94 78.52
N GLN A 216 -101.38 64.28 77.61
CA GLN A 216 -102.83 64.07 77.73
C GLN A 216 -103.22 63.34 79.02
N ASN A 217 -102.49 62.29 79.41
CA ASN A 217 -102.72 61.59 80.68
C ASN A 217 -102.47 62.50 81.90
N SER A 218 -101.48 63.38 81.83
CA SER A 218 -101.22 64.37 82.88
C SER A 218 -102.34 65.42 82.97
N GLU A 219 -102.87 65.85 81.82
CA GLU A 219 -104.02 66.75 81.72
C GLU A 219 -105.28 66.09 82.28
N LEU A 220 -105.58 64.84 81.89
CA LEU A 220 -106.68 64.04 82.42
C LEU A 220 -106.56 63.81 83.93
N ARG A 221 -105.35 63.53 84.45
CA ARG A 221 -105.12 63.46 85.91
C ARG A 221 -105.41 64.79 86.58
N THR A 222 -104.98 65.89 85.99
CA THR A 222 -105.22 67.25 86.51
C THR A 222 -106.71 67.57 86.47
N GLN A 223 -107.41 67.18 85.41
CA GLN A 223 -108.84 67.34 85.27
C GLN A 223 -109.58 66.48 86.30
N ASN A 224 -109.24 65.20 86.46
CA ASN A 224 -109.79 64.32 87.50
C ASN A 224 -109.54 64.86 88.91
N LYS A 225 -108.36 65.45 89.18
CA LYS A 225 -108.07 66.14 90.44
C LYS A 225 -109.01 67.34 90.63
N LYS A 226 -109.16 68.20 89.62
CA LYS A 226 -110.12 69.32 89.63
C LYS A 226 -111.57 68.85 89.80
N THR A 227 -111.98 67.75 89.17
CA THR A 227 -113.33 67.18 89.29
C THR A 227 -113.56 66.60 90.68
N ARG A 228 -112.57 65.91 91.27
CA ARG A 228 -112.60 65.47 92.68
C ARG A 228 -112.65 66.65 93.63
N GLU A 229 -111.85 67.69 93.42
CA GLU A 229 -111.90 68.93 94.20
C GLU A 229 -113.27 69.60 94.08
N LYS A 230 -113.89 69.63 92.88
CA LYS A 230 -115.27 70.09 92.67
C LYS A 230 -116.31 69.21 93.39
N PHE A 231 -116.13 67.88 93.38
CA PHE A 231 -116.99 66.93 94.07
C PHE A 231 -116.90 67.11 95.59
N VAL A 232 -115.68 67.26 96.14
CA VAL A 232 -115.44 67.57 97.55
C VAL A 232 -116.00 68.95 97.90
N LEU A 233 -115.82 69.97 97.05
CA LEU A 233 -116.35 71.31 97.27
C LEU A 233 -117.89 71.32 97.24
N ASN A 234 -118.53 70.50 96.40
CA ASN A 234 -119.98 70.32 96.39
C ASN A 234 -120.47 69.49 97.59
N TYR A 235 -119.71 68.52 98.07
CA TYR A 235 -120.06 67.69 99.24
C TYR A 235 -119.88 68.43 100.57
N VAL A 236 -118.96 69.42 100.63
CA VAL A 236 -118.78 70.31 101.81
C VAL A 236 -119.77 71.48 101.80
N LYS A 237 -120.44 71.74 100.67
CA LYS A 237 -121.46 72.80 100.51
C LYS A 237 -122.91 72.29 100.56
N ALA A 238 -123.12 70.98 100.72
CA ALA A 238 -124.40 70.34 101.00
C ALA A 238 -124.45 69.95 102.48
#